data_AF-A0A9E0Y058-F1
#
_entry.id   AF-A0A9E0Y058-F1
#
_cell.length_a   1.000
_cell.length_b   1.000
_cell.length_c   1.000
_cell.angle_alpha   90.00
_cell.angle_beta   90.00
_cell.angle_gamma   90.00
#
_symmetry.space_group_name_H-M   'P 1'
#
loop_
_entity.id
_entity.type
_entity.pdbx_description
1 polymer ?
#
loop_
_entity_poly.entity_id
_entity_poly.type
_entity_poly.pdbx_seq_one_letter_code
_entity_poly.pdbx_strand_id
1 'polypeptide(L)'
;MTGAVSACIVSGVVGPFGAEDSRYELSVFNRWGERIFNSTETERAWDGTYKDKPVPDGTYVYVLRYADQCQSGRMIHRPGHVTLLR
;
A
#
# COMPACT_ATOMS: atom_id res chain seq x y z
N MET A 1 -20.92 -7.42 -29.70
CA MET A 1 -21.08 -5.95 -29.73
C MET A 1 -20.59 -5.43 -28.40
N THR A 2 -19.49 -4.64 -28.44
CA THR A 2 -18.86 -3.83 -27.37
C THR A 2 -18.54 -4.55 -26.05
N GLY A 3 -17.31 -4.98 -25.75
CA GLY A 3 -16.03 -4.67 -26.37
C GLY A 3 -15.46 -3.31 -25.95
N ALA A 4 -15.34 -3.04 -24.64
CA ALA A 4 -14.34 -2.14 -24.03
C ALA A 4 -14.61 -2.02 -22.52
N VAL A 5 -13.84 -2.71 -21.69
CA VAL A 5 -13.64 -2.34 -20.28
C VAL A 5 -12.22 -1.81 -20.19
N SER A 6 -12.06 -0.53 -20.52
CA SER A 6 -10.82 0.19 -20.26
C SER A 6 -11.22 1.55 -19.72
N ALA A 7 -11.29 1.62 -18.39
CA ALA A 7 -11.42 2.86 -17.65
C ALA A 7 -10.21 2.91 -16.71
N CYS A 8 -9.17 3.58 -17.17
CA CYS A 8 -7.91 3.77 -16.47
C CYS A 8 -7.94 5.17 -15.84
N ILE A 9 -8.02 5.25 -14.52
CA ILE A 9 -7.75 6.49 -13.77
C ILE A 9 -6.83 6.14 -12.61
N VAL A 10 -5.52 6.29 -12.82
CA VAL A 10 -4.57 6.50 -11.72
C VAL A 10 -4.50 8.01 -11.50
N SER A 11 -4.84 8.47 -10.30
CA SER A 11 -4.91 9.88 -9.85
C SER A 11 -6.30 10.56 -9.88
N GLY A 12 -7.36 9.85 -9.46
CA GLY A 12 -8.61 10.49 -9.04
C GLY A 12 -9.90 9.84 -9.55
N VAL A 13 -10.22 8.65 -9.00
CA VAL A 13 -11.53 7.96 -8.85
C VAL A 13 -12.62 8.15 -9.92
N VAL A 14 -13.16 7.07 -10.53
CA VAL A 14 -14.63 6.78 -10.64
C VAL A 14 -14.95 5.29 -10.92
N GLY A 15 -15.84 4.67 -10.11
CA GLY A 15 -16.91 3.76 -10.59
C GLY A 15 -16.72 2.23 -10.54
N PRO A 16 -17.79 1.42 -10.39
CA PRO A 16 -17.75 0.13 -9.68
C PRO A 16 -17.47 -1.06 -10.59
N PHE A 17 -16.35 -1.75 -10.38
CA PHE A 17 -16.17 -3.14 -10.80
C PHE A 17 -15.40 -3.89 -9.71
N GLY A 18 -16.15 -4.63 -8.90
CA GLY A 18 -15.72 -5.68 -7.96
C GLY A 18 -14.24 -5.72 -7.57
N ALA A 19 -13.78 -4.74 -6.79
CA ALA A 19 -12.43 -4.74 -6.24
C ALA A 19 -12.37 -5.50 -4.91
N GLU A 20 -13.04 -6.66 -4.83
CA GLU A 20 -12.97 -7.53 -3.64
C GLU A 20 -11.61 -8.26 -3.56
N ASP A 21 -10.80 -8.22 -4.61
CA ASP A 21 -9.51 -8.92 -4.70
C ASP A 21 -8.36 -7.98 -5.09
N SER A 22 -8.39 -6.75 -4.56
CA SER A 22 -7.23 -5.87 -4.62
C SER A 22 -6.14 -6.48 -3.76
N ARG A 23 -5.16 -7.14 -4.38
CA ARG A 23 -3.97 -7.72 -3.71
C ARG A 23 -3.06 -6.61 -3.16
N TYR A 24 -3.57 -5.83 -2.23
CA TYR A 24 -2.90 -4.75 -1.53
C TYR A 24 -2.11 -5.34 -0.36
N GLU A 25 -0.88 -4.92 -0.19
CA GLU A 25 -0.05 -5.25 0.96
C GLU A 25 0.87 -4.06 1.26
N LEU A 26 0.71 -3.47 2.44
CA LEU A 26 1.60 -2.47 3.00
C LEU A 26 2.49 -3.13 4.04
N SER A 27 3.80 -3.09 3.84
CA SER A 27 4.78 -3.52 4.83
C SER A 27 5.66 -2.35 5.25
N VAL A 28 5.90 -2.16 6.54
CA VAL A 28 6.83 -1.15 7.07
C VAL A 28 7.97 -1.82 7.80
N PHE A 29 9.18 -1.33 7.59
CA PHE A 29 10.42 -1.84 8.11
C PHE A 29 11.12 -0.79 8.98
N ASN A 30 11.73 -1.26 10.06
CA ASN A 30 12.62 -0.44 10.87
C ASN A 30 14.01 -0.29 10.22
N ARG A 31 14.88 0.50 10.86
CA ARG A 31 16.26 0.75 10.40
C ARG A 31 17.15 -0.49 10.31
N TRP A 32 16.78 -1.59 10.96
CA TRP A 32 17.52 -2.85 10.95
C TRP A 32 16.96 -3.83 9.89
N GLY A 33 15.97 -3.40 9.11
CA GLY A 33 15.32 -4.25 8.10
C GLY A 33 14.27 -5.19 8.66
N GLU A 34 13.88 -5.07 9.93
CA GLU A 34 12.81 -5.89 10.50
C GLU A 34 11.45 -5.28 10.16
N ARG A 35 10.50 -6.13 9.74
CA ARG A 35 9.13 -5.72 9.46
C ARG A 35 8.38 -5.46 10.77
N ILE A 36 8.00 -4.21 10.99
CA ILE A 36 7.30 -3.75 12.20
C ILE A 36 5.79 -3.57 11.97
N PHE A 37 5.36 -3.49 10.72
CA PHE A 37 3.94 -3.42 10.36
C PHE A 37 3.69 -4.17 9.06
N ASN A 38 2.52 -4.82 8.97
CA ASN A 38 2.00 -5.43 7.76
C ASN A 38 0.48 -5.31 7.76
N SER A 39 -0.10 -4.90 6.63
CA SER A 39 -1.53 -4.94 6.43
C SER A 39 -1.88 -5.16 4.97
N THR A 40 -2.95 -5.91 4.72
CA THR A 40 -3.57 -6.07 3.41
C THR A 40 -4.83 -5.22 3.23
N GLU A 41 -5.19 -4.44 4.24
CA GLU A 41 -6.36 -3.56 4.22
C GLU A 41 -5.93 -2.16 3.76
N THR A 42 -6.55 -1.65 2.69
CA THR A 42 -6.23 -0.32 2.15
C THR A 42 -6.54 0.81 3.15
N GLU A 43 -7.51 0.61 4.04
CA GLU A 43 -7.90 1.58 5.06
C GLU A 43 -6.94 1.60 6.26
N ARG A 44 -6.08 0.59 6.40
CA ARG A 44 -5.22 0.42 7.56
C ARG A 44 -3.80 0.88 7.23
N ALA A 45 -3.50 2.11 7.63
CA ALA A 45 -2.16 2.68 7.57
C ALA A 45 -1.37 2.39 8.87
N TRP A 46 -0.04 2.49 8.79
CA TRP A 46 0.81 2.48 9.97
C TRP A 46 0.78 3.83 10.66
N ASP A 47 0.49 3.82 11.96
CA ASP A 47 0.32 5.01 12.80
C ASP A 47 1.60 5.42 13.57
N GLY A 48 2.72 4.73 13.31
CA GLY A 48 3.96 4.97 14.05
C GLY A 48 4.04 4.21 15.38
N THR A 49 3.23 3.16 15.57
CA THR A 49 3.31 2.26 16.73
C THR A 49 3.84 0.88 16.35
N TYR A 50 4.53 0.23 17.29
CA TYR A 50 4.95 -1.16 17.18
C TYR A 50 4.83 -1.81 18.55
N LYS A 51 4.10 -2.93 18.63
CA LYS A 51 3.80 -3.63 19.90
C LYS A 51 3.21 -2.69 20.96
N ASP A 52 2.19 -1.92 20.55
CA ASP A 52 1.47 -0.94 21.37
C ASP A 52 2.33 0.17 21.97
N LYS A 53 3.53 0.38 21.42
CA LYS A 53 4.46 1.44 21.83
C LYS A 53 4.79 2.35 20.65
N PRO A 54 4.89 3.66 20.86
CA PRO A 54 5.40 4.57 19.84
C PRO A 54 6.84 4.18 19.47
N VAL A 55 7.12 4.07 18.18
CA VAL A 55 8.50 3.86 17.72
C VAL A 55 9.30 5.16 17.78
N PRO A 56 10.63 5.14 17.90
CA PRO A 56 11.46 6.36 17.92
C PRO A 56 11.29 7.22 16.67
N ASP A 57 11.62 8.50 16.80
CA ASP A 57 11.66 9.42 15.65
C ASP A 57 12.75 8.99 14.67
N GLY A 58 12.49 9.25 13.39
CA GLY A 58 13.38 8.86 12.31
C GLY A 58 12.64 8.41 11.07
N THR A 59 13.43 7.94 10.10
CA THR A 59 12.92 7.50 8.80
C THR A 59 12.75 5.98 8.77
N TYR A 60 11.56 5.56 8.37
CA TYR A 60 11.17 4.16 8.19
C TYR A 60 10.91 3.90 6.73
N VAL A 61 11.20 2.69 6.27
CA VAL A 61 10.97 2.28 4.89
C VAL A 61 9.65 1.55 4.84
N TYR A 62 8.79 1.88 3.88
CA TYR A 62 7.61 1.10 3.57
C TYR A 62 7.70 0.54 2.16
N VAL A 63 7.08 -0.62 1.97
CA VAL A 63 6.93 -1.27 0.67
C VAL A 63 5.44 -1.47 0.47
N LEU A 64 4.90 -0.81 -0.55
CA LEU A 64 3.53 -0.97 -0.99
C LEU A 64 3.50 -1.94 -2.17
N ARG A 65 2.67 -2.98 -2.07
CA ARG A 65 2.41 -3.92 -3.15
C ARG A 65 0.93 -3.86 -3.49
N TYR A 66 0.62 -3.76 -4.77
CA TYR A 66 -0.77 -3.80 -5.23
C TYR A 66 -0.83 -4.40 -6.64
N ALA A 67 -1.92 -5.11 -6.93
CA ALA A 67 -2.20 -5.55 -8.29
C ALA A 67 -2.71 -4.36 -9.11
N ASP A 68 -1.98 -4.00 -10.17
CA ASP A 68 -2.47 -3.03 -11.14
C ASP A 68 -3.42 -3.73 -12.11
N GLN A 69 -4.71 -3.52 -11.89
CA GLN A 69 -5.76 -4.08 -12.75
C GLN A 69 -5.71 -3.51 -14.18
N CYS A 70 -5.00 -2.40 -14.41
CA CYS A 70 -4.81 -1.82 -15.74
C CYS A 70 -3.68 -2.51 -16.53
N GLN A 71 -2.75 -3.19 -15.84
CA GLN A 71 -1.63 -3.92 -16.43
C GLN A 71 -1.80 -5.44 -16.28
N SER A 72 -3.01 -5.96 -16.53
CA SER A 72 -3.33 -7.40 -16.44
C SER A 72 -3.09 -8.00 -15.04
N GLY A 73 -3.29 -7.24 -13.96
CA GLY A 73 -3.07 -7.74 -12.60
C GLY A 73 -1.59 -7.85 -12.22
N ARG A 74 -0.70 -7.14 -12.92
CA ARG A 74 0.73 -7.09 -12.58
C ARG A 74 0.87 -6.58 -11.15
N MET A 75 1.55 -7.34 -10.30
CA MET A 75 1.92 -6.91 -8.97
C MET A 75 2.95 -5.78 -9.07
N ILE A 76 2.55 -4.57 -8.72
CA ILE A 76 3.45 -3.42 -8.61
C ILE A 76 4.05 -3.44 -7.22
N HIS A 77 5.36 -3.22 -7.16
CA HIS A 77 6.12 -3.02 -5.93
C HIS A 77 6.61 -1.58 -5.89
N ARG A 78 6.15 -0.80 -4.91
CA ARG A 78 6.50 0.61 -4.74
C ARG A 78 7.15 0.82 -3.38
N PRO A 79 8.49 0.91 -3.30
CA PRO A 79 9.17 1.30 -2.08
C PRO A 79 8.99 2.80 -1.83
N GLY A 80 8.99 3.18 -0.55
CA GLY A 80 8.92 4.56 -0.11
C GLY A 80 9.49 4.70 1.30
N HIS A 81 9.51 5.94 1.78
CA HIS A 81 9.97 6.26 3.13
C HIS A 81 8.94 7.14 3.83
N VAL A 82 8.85 6.98 5.15
CA VAL A 82 8.04 7.82 6.03
C VAL A 82 8.95 8.32 7.15
N THR A 83 8.89 9.61 7.45
CA THR A 83 9.67 10.21 8.53
C THR A 83 8.72 10.58 9.64
N LEU A 84 8.96 10.02 10.83
CA LEU A 84 8.25 10.37 12.04
C LEU A 84 9.02 11.49 12.74
N LEU A 85 8.33 12.58 13.01
CA LEU A 85 8.80 13.74 13.77
C LEU A 85 7.86 13.91 14.97
N ARG A 86 8.41 14.10 16.17
CA ARG A 86 7.65 14.39 17.40
C ARG A 86 8.14 15.66 18.08
#